data_AF-A0AAV1RW46-F1
#
_entry.id   AF-A0AAV1RW46-F1
#
_cell.length_a   1.000
_cell.length_b   1.000
_cell.length_c   1.000
_cell.angle_alpha   90.00
_cell.angle_beta   90.00
_cell.angle_gamma   90.00
#
_symmetry.space_group_name_H-M   'P 1'
#
loop_
_entity.id
_entity.type
_entity.pdbx_description
1 polymer ?
#
loop_
_entity_poly.entity_id
_entity_poly.type
_entity_poly.pdbx_seq_one_letter_code
_entity_poly.pdbx_strand_id
1 'polypeptide(L)'
;MFNKRFFSKGMEDGGLGLEEEEYADAIFNILTNVFSFCISDVLPFLRGFDLDGYTKVMKENYRITNKHHDPIIDRRIQQWKDGTKKEMEDLLDVLINLKDDNDNPLLTKDEIKGQIVEIALPIVDNPSNAYESAFIEMLNQPEIFDKAIEELNKVVGTWKRETSLRIGLCAAQLREAMR
;
A
#
# COMPACT_ATOMS: atom_id res chain seq x y z
N MET A 1 2.37 0.44 -6.29
CA MET A 1 2.03 -0.98 -6.51
C MET A 1 1.46 -1.27 -7.90
N PHE A 2 0.38 -0.61 -8.35
CA PHE A 2 -0.31 -0.99 -9.60
C PHE A 2 -0.36 0.08 -10.71
N ASN A 3 0.39 1.18 -10.57
CA ASN A 3 0.56 2.29 -11.53
C ASN A 3 -0.74 2.97 -12.07
N LYS A 4 -1.92 2.61 -11.57
CA LYS A 4 -3.22 3.18 -11.95
C LYS A 4 -4.12 3.30 -10.72
N ARG A 5 -5.11 4.20 -10.78
CA ARG A 5 -6.21 4.24 -9.81
C ARG A 5 -7.20 3.13 -10.15
N PHE A 6 -7.61 2.34 -9.15
CA PHE A 6 -8.48 1.18 -9.33
C PHE A 6 -9.88 1.37 -8.77
N PHE A 7 -10.02 2.24 -7.78
CA PHE A 7 -11.31 2.56 -7.21
C PHE A 7 -12.07 3.54 -8.10
N SER A 8 -13.39 3.49 -7.97
CA SER A 8 -14.31 4.46 -8.59
C SER A 8 -13.96 5.90 -8.17
N LYS A 9 -14.54 6.88 -8.90
CA LYS A 9 -14.26 8.31 -8.65
C LYS A 9 -14.62 8.64 -7.19
N GLY A 10 -13.65 9.15 -6.44
CA GLY A 10 -13.85 9.62 -5.06
C GLY A 10 -14.95 10.69 -4.97
N MET A 11 -15.34 11.02 -3.74
CA MET A 11 -16.40 11.99 -3.48
C MET A 11 -16.05 13.37 -4.06
N GLU A 12 -17.08 14.19 -4.34
CA GLU A 12 -16.90 15.52 -4.95
C GLU A 12 -16.07 16.48 -4.08
N ASP A 13 -15.98 16.22 -2.78
CA ASP A 13 -15.19 16.96 -1.80
C ASP A 13 -13.73 16.48 -1.69
N GLY A 14 -13.34 15.46 -2.45
CA GLY A 14 -12.00 14.86 -2.39
C GLY A 14 -11.85 13.76 -1.34
N GLY A 15 -12.94 13.38 -0.64
CA GLY A 15 -12.98 12.24 0.27
C GLY A 15 -12.92 10.88 -0.44
N LEU A 16 -12.66 9.84 0.35
CA LEU A 16 -12.65 8.45 -0.13
C LEU A 16 -14.05 8.04 -0.60
N GLY A 17 -14.13 7.34 -1.72
CA GLY A 17 -15.36 6.66 -2.13
C GLY A 17 -15.68 5.46 -1.22
N LEU A 18 -16.92 4.96 -1.25
CA LEU A 18 -17.35 3.81 -0.41
C LEU A 18 -16.46 2.56 -0.59
N GLU A 19 -15.99 2.30 -1.81
CA GLU A 19 -15.08 1.18 -2.10
C GLU A 19 -13.67 1.43 -1.55
N GLU A 20 -13.23 2.68 -1.50
CA GLU A 20 -11.93 3.07 -0.94
C GLU A 20 -11.95 2.98 0.58
N GLU A 21 -13.05 3.37 1.22
CA GLU A 21 -13.29 3.24 2.67
C GLU A 21 -13.37 1.77 3.09
N GLU A 22 -14.19 0.94 2.43
CA GLU A 22 -14.29 -0.51 2.70
C GLU A 22 -12.92 -1.20 2.61
N TYR A 23 -12.14 -0.85 1.59
CA TYR A 23 -10.80 -1.39 1.39
C TYR A 23 -9.81 -0.90 2.46
N ALA A 24 -9.80 0.40 2.78
CA ALA A 24 -8.92 0.97 3.79
C ALA A 24 -9.18 0.34 5.17
N ASP A 25 -10.45 0.26 5.57
CA ASP A 25 -10.86 -0.37 6.83
C ASP A 25 -10.40 -1.83 6.90
N ALA A 26 -10.56 -2.58 5.81
CA ALA A 26 -10.12 -3.97 5.75
C ALA A 26 -8.60 -4.10 5.97
N ILE A 27 -7.80 -3.28 5.29
CA ILE A 27 -6.34 -3.29 5.45
C ILE A 27 -5.92 -2.86 6.87
N PHE A 28 -6.52 -1.80 7.42
CA PHE A 28 -6.24 -1.36 8.79
C PHE A 28 -6.59 -2.41 9.84
N ASN A 29 -7.70 -3.13 9.63
CA ASN A 29 -8.07 -4.25 10.50
C ASN A 29 -7.06 -5.39 10.36
N ILE A 30 -6.61 -5.76 9.16
CA ILE A 30 -5.55 -6.77 9.00
C ILE A 30 -4.30 -6.33 9.76
N LEU A 31 -3.83 -5.11 9.53
CA LEU A 31 -2.64 -4.57 10.19
C LEU A 31 -2.75 -4.63 11.71
N THR A 32 -3.86 -4.15 12.26
CA THR A 32 -4.12 -4.15 13.71
C THR A 32 -4.11 -5.56 14.28
N ASN A 33 -4.77 -6.51 13.61
CA ASN A 33 -4.87 -7.89 14.09
C ASN A 33 -3.58 -8.69 13.91
N VAL A 34 -2.73 -8.38 12.92
CA VAL A 34 -1.41 -9.00 12.76
C VAL A 34 -0.48 -8.66 13.92
N PHE A 35 -0.59 -7.44 14.48
CA PHE A 35 0.20 -7.00 15.63
C PHE A 35 -0.48 -7.21 16.99
N SER A 36 -1.70 -7.76 17.00
CA SER A 36 -2.40 -8.09 18.24
C SER A 36 -1.78 -9.30 18.92
N PHE A 37 -1.70 -9.25 20.25
CA PHE A 37 -1.30 -10.39 21.06
C PHE A 37 -2.42 -11.44 21.09
N CYS A 38 -2.14 -12.69 20.69
CA CYS A 38 -3.08 -13.79 20.82
C CYS A 38 -2.62 -14.74 21.94
N ILE A 39 -3.54 -15.20 22.80
CA ILE A 39 -3.16 -16.18 23.84
C ILE A 39 -2.66 -17.50 23.23
N SER A 40 -3.14 -17.80 22.02
CA SER A 40 -2.71 -18.96 21.24
C SER A 40 -1.29 -18.86 20.68
N ASP A 41 -0.67 -17.67 20.67
CA ASP A 41 0.74 -17.49 20.31
C ASP A 41 1.66 -18.02 21.42
N VAL A 42 1.22 -17.91 22.67
CA VAL A 42 1.94 -18.41 23.85
C VAL A 42 1.56 -19.86 24.16
N LEU A 43 0.31 -20.25 23.89
CA LEU A 43 -0.23 -21.58 24.19
C LEU A 43 -0.75 -22.24 22.89
N PRO A 44 0.13 -22.92 22.11
CA PRO A 44 -0.22 -23.44 20.78
C PRO A 44 -1.40 -24.41 20.73
N PHE A 45 -1.69 -25.12 21.82
CA PHE A 45 -2.84 -26.03 21.91
C PHE A 45 -4.19 -25.30 21.89
N LEU A 46 -4.21 -23.98 22.08
CA LEU A 46 -5.40 -23.14 22.00
C LEU A 46 -5.70 -22.61 20.59
N ARG A 47 -4.83 -22.83 19.59
CA ARG A 47 -5.00 -22.32 18.22
C ARG A 47 -6.32 -22.73 17.55
N GLY A 48 -6.83 -23.92 17.86
CA GLY A 48 -8.08 -24.42 17.28
C GLY A 48 -9.35 -23.77 17.82
N PHE A 49 -9.25 -23.03 18.93
CA PHE A 49 -10.40 -22.46 19.63
C PHE A 49 -10.74 -21.03 19.22
N ASP A 50 -9.84 -20.34 18.51
CA ASP A 50 -10.01 -18.93 18.10
C ASP A 50 -10.53 -18.05 19.26
N LEU A 51 -9.95 -18.21 20.45
CA LEU A 51 -10.47 -17.62 21.70
C LEU A 51 -10.58 -16.09 21.64
N ASP A 52 -9.69 -15.48 20.88
CA ASP A 52 -9.62 -14.03 20.70
C ASP A 52 -10.46 -13.55 19.48
N GLY A 53 -11.03 -14.47 18.70
CA GLY A 53 -11.87 -14.19 17.51
C GLY A 53 -11.11 -13.66 16.29
N TYR A 54 -9.78 -13.52 16.40
CA TYR A 54 -8.94 -12.92 15.36
C TYR A 54 -8.93 -13.72 14.06
N THR A 55 -9.04 -15.05 14.11
CA THR A 55 -9.04 -15.86 12.88
C THR A 55 -10.24 -15.52 12.00
N LYS A 56 -11.42 -15.37 12.61
CA LYS A 56 -12.63 -15.00 11.88
C LYS A 56 -12.54 -13.58 11.31
N VAL A 57 -12.07 -12.62 12.11
CA VAL A 57 -11.87 -11.22 11.69
C VAL A 57 -10.87 -11.15 10.55
N MET A 58 -9.74 -11.83 10.67
CA MET A 58 -8.69 -11.85 9.66
C MET A 58 -9.20 -12.42 8.34
N LYS A 59 -9.91 -13.55 8.37
CA LYS A 59 -10.50 -14.16 7.16
C LYS A 59 -11.45 -13.20 6.43
N GLU A 60 -12.28 -12.48 7.16
CA GLU A 60 -13.23 -11.55 6.54
C GLU A 60 -12.52 -10.35 5.92
N ASN A 61 -11.54 -9.75 6.62
CA ASN A 61 -10.79 -8.63 6.06
C ASN A 61 -9.90 -9.03 4.88
N TYR A 62 -9.32 -10.23 4.88
CA TYR A 62 -8.64 -10.78 3.70
C TYR A 62 -9.60 -11.01 2.54
N ARG A 63 -10.83 -11.47 2.81
CA ARG A 63 -11.86 -11.63 1.76
C ARG A 63 -12.20 -10.29 1.11
N ILE A 64 -12.36 -9.23 1.91
CA ILE A 64 -12.61 -7.87 1.44
C ILE A 64 -11.41 -7.35 0.65
N THR A 65 -10.19 -7.50 1.18
CA THR A 65 -8.96 -7.08 0.48
C THR A 65 -8.81 -7.78 -0.88
N ASN A 66 -8.97 -9.10 -0.91
CA ASN A 66 -8.84 -9.91 -2.13
C ASN A 66 -9.93 -9.61 -3.17
N LYS A 67 -11.14 -9.19 -2.76
CA LYS A 67 -12.19 -8.70 -3.68
C LYS A 67 -11.67 -7.57 -4.57
N HIS A 68 -10.77 -6.73 -4.08
CA HIS A 68 -10.18 -5.63 -4.84
C HIS A 68 -8.90 -6.03 -5.58
N HIS A 69 -8.02 -6.83 -4.96
CA HIS A 69 -6.72 -7.20 -5.55
C HIS A 69 -6.81 -8.31 -6.60
N ASP A 70 -7.58 -9.37 -6.35
CA ASP A 70 -7.60 -10.57 -7.19
C ASP A 70 -7.94 -10.29 -8.65
N PRO A 71 -8.96 -9.46 -8.99
CA PRO A 71 -9.27 -9.18 -10.39
C PRO A 71 -8.13 -8.48 -11.14
N ILE A 72 -7.32 -7.69 -10.44
CA ILE A 72 -6.18 -6.96 -11.00
C ILE A 72 -5.03 -7.93 -11.27
N ILE A 73 -4.70 -8.74 -10.26
CA ILE A 73 -3.63 -9.74 -10.32
C ILE A 73 -3.95 -10.77 -11.40
N ASP A 74 -5.15 -11.33 -11.39
CA ASP A 74 -5.58 -12.37 -12.32
C ASP A 74 -5.56 -11.87 -13.76
N ARG A 75 -6.06 -10.64 -13.98
CA ARG A 75 -5.98 -9.99 -15.29
C ARG A 75 -4.53 -9.79 -15.72
N ARG A 76 -3.65 -9.30 -14.84
CA ARG A 76 -2.25 -9.03 -15.20
C ARG A 76 -1.48 -10.31 -15.51
N ILE A 77 -1.70 -11.38 -14.74
CA ILE A 77 -1.14 -12.71 -15.02
C ILE A 77 -1.59 -13.18 -16.40
N GLN A 78 -2.87 -13.00 -16.74
CA GLN A 78 -3.38 -13.39 -18.04
C GLN A 78 -2.74 -12.58 -19.18
N GLN A 79 -2.54 -11.28 -19.00
CA GLN A 79 -1.89 -10.41 -19.99
C GLN A 79 -0.43 -10.79 -20.26
N TRP A 80 0.29 -11.30 -19.26
CA TRP A 80 1.63 -11.85 -19.45
C TRP A 80 1.59 -13.20 -20.18
N LYS A 81 0.59 -14.05 -19.87
CA LYS A 81 0.43 -15.36 -20.54
C LYS A 81 0.04 -15.27 -22.01
N ASP A 82 -0.81 -14.31 -22.37
CA ASP A 82 -1.27 -14.11 -23.74
C ASP A 82 -0.37 -13.16 -24.57
N GLY A 83 0.67 -12.58 -23.95
CA GLY A 83 1.64 -11.71 -24.60
C GLY A 83 1.12 -10.29 -24.90
N THR A 84 -0.06 -9.91 -24.39
CA THR A 84 -0.58 -8.53 -24.52
C THR A 84 0.20 -7.55 -23.64
N LYS A 85 0.79 -8.03 -22.54
CA LYS A 85 1.77 -7.30 -21.72
C LYS A 85 3.18 -7.71 -22.12
N LYS A 86 4.04 -6.72 -22.41
CA LYS A 86 5.41 -6.93 -22.93
C LYS A 86 6.50 -6.31 -22.08
N GLU A 87 6.15 -5.30 -21.31
CA GLU A 87 7.09 -4.51 -20.51
C GLU A 87 6.66 -4.53 -19.05
N MET A 88 7.64 -4.61 -18.16
CA MET A 88 7.41 -4.46 -16.72
C MET A 88 7.27 -2.97 -16.39
N GLU A 89 6.11 -2.57 -15.88
CA GLU A 89 5.81 -1.18 -15.54
C GLU A 89 5.68 -0.94 -14.04
N ASP A 90 5.35 -1.99 -13.28
CA ASP A 90 5.10 -1.89 -11.86
C ASP A 90 5.56 -3.13 -11.08
N LEU A 91 5.43 -3.07 -9.75
CA LEU A 91 5.86 -4.13 -8.85
C LEU A 91 5.11 -5.45 -9.09
N LEU A 92 3.85 -5.39 -9.49
CA LEU A 92 3.08 -6.60 -9.81
C LEU A 92 3.68 -7.31 -11.03
N ASP A 93 4.13 -6.56 -12.04
CA ASP A 93 4.83 -7.13 -13.19
C ASP A 93 6.13 -7.82 -12.78
N VAL A 94 6.89 -7.22 -11.85
CA VAL A 94 8.11 -7.82 -11.30
C VAL A 94 7.78 -9.14 -10.60
N LEU A 95 6.80 -9.14 -9.68
CA LEU A 95 6.41 -10.35 -8.93
C LEU A 95 5.94 -11.48 -9.85
N ILE A 96 5.20 -11.18 -10.91
CA ILE A 96 4.72 -12.16 -11.89
C ILE A 96 5.88 -12.80 -12.69
N ASN A 97 6.92 -12.01 -12.99
CA ASN A 97 8.03 -12.44 -13.85
C ASN A 97 9.30 -12.82 -13.08
N LEU A 98 9.25 -12.87 -11.75
CA LEU A 98 10.34 -13.40 -10.95
C LEU A 98 10.55 -14.87 -11.30
N LYS A 99 11.81 -15.23 -11.59
CA LYS A 99 12.22 -16.58 -11.95
C LYS A 99 13.41 -17.04 -11.13
N ASP A 100 13.55 -18.35 -10.97
CA ASP A 100 14.73 -18.98 -10.38
C ASP A 100 15.88 -19.11 -11.40
N ASP A 101 17.02 -19.64 -10.95
CA ASP A 101 18.21 -19.89 -11.79
C ASP A 101 17.94 -20.85 -12.97
N ASN A 102 16.81 -21.58 -12.92
CA ASN A 102 16.39 -22.55 -13.91
C ASN A 102 15.29 -22.01 -14.84
N ASP A 103 15.01 -20.70 -14.80
CA ASP A 103 13.97 -20.01 -15.57
C ASP A 103 12.53 -20.42 -15.23
N ASN A 104 12.30 -21.08 -14.09
CA ASN A 104 10.95 -21.39 -13.59
C ASN A 104 10.37 -20.20 -12.84
N PRO A 105 9.04 -19.98 -12.85
CA PRO A 105 8.40 -18.98 -12.01
C PRO A 105 8.75 -19.18 -10.53
N LEU A 106 9.27 -18.14 -9.89
CA LEU A 106 9.68 -18.18 -8.48
C LEU A 106 8.48 -18.14 -7.54
N LEU A 107 7.41 -17.46 -7.96
CA LEU A 107 6.20 -17.26 -7.17
C LEU A 107 4.99 -17.90 -7.85
N THR A 108 4.21 -18.61 -7.05
CA THR A 108 2.88 -19.06 -7.43
C THR A 108 1.88 -17.90 -7.41
N LYS A 109 0.72 -18.10 -8.04
CA LYS A 109 -0.38 -17.12 -8.02
C LYS A 109 -0.79 -16.73 -6.60
N ASP A 110 -0.85 -17.68 -5.68
CA ASP A 110 -1.29 -17.43 -4.31
C ASP A 110 -0.20 -16.70 -3.50
N GLU A 111 1.08 -16.97 -3.76
CA GLU A 111 2.20 -16.21 -3.17
C GLU A 111 2.24 -14.77 -3.69
N ILE A 112 1.99 -14.54 -4.99
CA ILE A 112 1.88 -13.18 -5.53
C ILE A 112 0.75 -12.42 -4.83
N LYS A 113 -0.42 -13.04 -4.64
CA LYS A 113 -1.54 -12.43 -3.90
C LYS A 113 -1.16 -12.09 -2.47
N GLY A 114 -0.52 -13.03 -1.76
CA GLY A 114 -0.04 -12.80 -0.40
C GLY A 114 0.95 -11.63 -0.31
N GLN A 115 1.97 -11.62 -1.19
CA GLN A 115 2.96 -10.55 -1.25
C GLN A 115 2.34 -9.18 -1.54
N ILE A 116 1.34 -9.13 -2.41
CA ILE A 116 0.61 -7.88 -2.69
C ILE A 116 -0.11 -7.36 -1.43
N VAL A 117 -0.74 -8.22 -0.63
CA VAL A 117 -1.34 -7.79 0.64
C VAL A 117 -0.27 -7.32 1.61
N GLU A 118 0.80 -8.09 1.80
CA GLU A 118 1.92 -7.73 2.71
C GLU A 118 2.54 -6.38 2.37
N ILE A 119 2.74 -6.08 1.08
CA ILE A 119 3.28 -4.79 0.64
C ILE A 119 2.24 -3.66 0.78
N ALA A 120 0.94 -3.97 0.73
CA ALA A 120 -0.12 -2.97 0.91
C ALA A 120 -0.31 -2.57 2.39
N LEU A 121 -0.03 -3.46 3.36
CA LEU A 121 -0.24 -3.19 4.79
C LEU A 121 0.48 -1.91 5.28
N PRO A 122 1.79 -1.71 5.01
CA PRO A 122 2.50 -0.50 5.44
C PRO A 122 2.10 0.75 4.64
N ILE A 123 1.58 0.58 3.41
CA ILE A 123 1.22 1.70 2.53
C ILE A 123 -0.06 2.38 3.02
N VAL A 124 -1.03 1.62 3.53
CA VAL A 124 -2.29 2.15 4.06
C VAL A 124 -2.10 2.76 5.45
N ASP A 125 -1.25 2.16 6.29
CA ASP A 125 -0.84 2.77 7.57
C ASP A 125 -0.15 4.12 7.36
N ASN A 126 0.42 4.34 6.16
CA ASN A 126 1.36 5.42 5.99
C ASN A 126 1.42 6.11 4.63
N PRO A 127 0.31 6.64 4.11
CA PRO A 127 0.41 7.71 3.13
C PRO A 127 1.17 8.90 3.74
N SER A 128 0.88 9.31 4.98
CA SER A 128 1.58 10.42 5.64
C SER A 128 3.07 10.16 5.86
N ASN A 129 3.54 9.04 6.43
CA ASN A 129 5.00 8.84 6.57
C ASN A 129 5.69 8.58 5.22
N ALA A 130 5.03 8.02 4.21
CA ALA A 130 5.67 7.85 2.90
C ALA A 130 5.85 9.20 2.20
N TYR A 131 4.82 10.05 2.20
CA TYR A 131 4.93 11.42 1.72
C TYR A 131 5.89 12.23 2.61
N GLU A 132 5.80 12.15 3.94
CA GLU A 132 6.69 12.85 4.88
C GLU A 132 8.14 12.38 4.74
N SER A 133 8.41 11.08 4.62
CA SER A 133 9.77 10.57 4.47
C SER A 133 10.34 10.94 3.10
N ALA A 134 9.53 10.87 2.04
CA ALA A 134 9.92 11.40 0.74
C ALA A 134 10.17 12.92 0.79
N PHE A 135 9.33 13.67 1.50
CA PHE A 135 9.47 15.12 1.65
C PHE A 135 10.69 15.48 2.50
N ILE A 136 10.96 14.75 3.58
CA ILE A 136 12.13 14.90 4.46
C ILE A 136 13.40 14.55 3.69
N GLU A 137 13.40 13.44 2.94
CA GLU A 137 14.52 13.04 2.10
C GLU A 137 14.80 14.06 1.00
N MET A 138 13.74 14.60 0.37
CA MET A 138 13.89 15.70 -0.58
C MET A 138 14.42 16.97 0.11
N LEU A 139 13.93 17.37 1.29
CA LEU A 139 14.45 18.52 2.03
C LEU A 139 15.94 18.36 2.41
N ASN A 140 16.39 17.13 2.64
CA ASN A 140 17.80 16.80 2.88
C ASN A 140 18.65 16.80 1.60
N GLN A 141 18.02 16.82 0.42
CA GLN A 141 18.67 16.84 -0.91
C GLN A 141 18.23 18.08 -1.71
N PRO A 142 18.89 19.24 -1.50
CA PRO A 142 18.43 20.54 -2.02
C PRO A 142 18.23 20.57 -3.53
N GLU A 143 19.08 19.87 -4.29
CA GLU A 143 19.00 19.82 -5.76
C GLU A 143 17.74 19.11 -6.27
N ILE A 144 17.32 18.03 -5.58
CA ILE A 144 16.09 17.29 -5.93
C ILE A 144 14.86 18.09 -5.55
N PHE A 145 14.87 18.71 -4.37
CA PHE A 145 13.77 19.53 -3.89
C PHE A 145 13.52 20.74 -4.80
N ASP A 146 14.58 21.43 -5.23
CA ASP A 146 14.49 22.61 -6.07
C ASP A 146 13.89 22.27 -7.44
N LYS A 147 14.31 21.14 -8.01
CA LYS A 147 13.76 20.61 -9.26
C LYS A 147 12.29 20.22 -9.13
N ALA A 148 11.91 19.57 -8.02
CA ALA A 148 10.53 19.18 -7.77
C ALA A 148 9.60 20.39 -7.58
N ILE A 149 10.08 21.44 -6.91
CA ILE A 149 9.35 22.71 -6.78
C ILE A 149 9.23 23.43 -8.12
N GLU A 150 10.26 23.38 -8.97
CA GLU A 150 10.21 23.94 -10.31
C GLU A 150 9.15 23.23 -11.19
N GLU A 151 9.14 21.89 -11.17
CA GLU A 151 8.13 21.09 -11.88
C GLU A 151 6.72 21.32 -11.33
N LEU A 152 6.57 21.41 -10.01
CA LEU A 152 5.27 21.71 -9.39
C LEU A 152 4.78 23.11 -9.79
N ASN A 153 5.68 24.09 -9.83
CA ASN A 153 5.37 25.46 -10.24
C ASN A 153 4.93 25.55 -11.71
N LYS A 154 5.44 24.66 -12.58
CA LYS A 154 5.02 24.57 -13.98
C LYS A 154 3.59 24.05 -14.13
N VAL A 155 3.15 23.14 -13.26
CA VAL A 155 1.84 22.47 -13.35
C VAL A 155 0.74 23.22 -12.60
N VAL A 156 1.05 23.79 -11.42
CA VAL A 156 0.04 24.29 -10.47
C VAL A 156 0.15 25.81 -10.21
N GLY A 157 1.18 26.47 -10.73
CA GLY A 157 1.46 27.90 -10.49
C GLY A 157 2.34 28.14 -9.26
N THR A 158 2.46 29.41 -8.81
CA THR A 158 3.50 29.84 -7.84
C THR A 158 3.35 29.21 -6.45
N TRP A 159 4.12 28.15 -6.19
CA TRP A 159 4.30 27.50 -4.90
C TRP A 159 5.56 28.04 -4.21
N LYS A 160 5.43 28.52 -2.96
CA LYS A 160 6.56 29.12 -2.20
C LYS A 160 7.22 28.09 -1.28
N ARG A 161 8.55 28.01 -1.32
CA ARG A 161 9.40 27.15 -0.46
C ARG A 161 9.07 27.28 1.03
N GLU A 162 8.73 28.48 1.47
CA GLU A 162 8.37 28.79 2.85
C GLU A 162 7.09 28.07 3.31
N THR A 163 6.13 27.84 2.41
CA THR A 163 4.91 27.07 2.69
C THR A 163 5.24 25.59 2.90
N SER A 164 6.14 25.02 2.10
CA SER A 164 6.57 23.62 2.19
C SER A 164 7.32 23.30 3.49
N LEU A 165 8.16 24.23 3.97
CA LEU A 165 8.85 24.10 5.27
C LEU A 165 7.86 24.13 6.44
N ARG A 166 6.82 24.96 6.36
CA ARG A 166 5.78 25.06 7.40
C ARG A 166 4.90 23.81 7.46
N ILE A 167 4.58 23.20 6.33
CA ILE A 167 3.83 21.93 6.27
C ILE A 167 4.68 20.80 6.88
N GLY A 168 5.96 20.69 6.51
CA GLY A 168 6.87 19.70 7.09
C GLY A 168 7.04 19.85 8.61
N LEU A 169 7.16 21.09 9.11
CA LEU A 169 7.21 21.36 10.55
C LEU A 169 5.91 20.99 11.26
N CYS A 170 4.76 21.31 10.68
CA CYS A 170 3.45 21.05 11.27
C CYS A 170 3.19 19.53 11.38
N ALA A 171 3.58 18.76 10.35
CA ALA A 171 3.49 17.30 10.37
C ALA A 171 4.43 16.67 11.41
N ALA A 172 5.66 17.16 11.53
CA ALA A 172 6.61 16.71 12.56
C ALA A 172 6.10 17.01 13.99
N GLN A 173 5.47 18.16 14.21
CA GLN A 173 4.85 18.52 15.49
C GLN A 173 3.63 17.64 15.82
N LEU A 174 2.82 17.28 14.82
CA LEU A 174 1.72 16.32 14.98
C LEU A 174 2.24 14.92 15.36
N ARG A 175 3.37 14.48 14.80
CA ARG A 175 4.01 13.21 15.15
C ARG A 175 4.52 13.18 16.59
N GLU A 176 5.10 14.28 17.09
CA GLU A 176 5.50 14.39 18.49
C GLU A 176 4.32 14.41 19.45
N ALA A 177 3.18 15.00 19.04
CA ALA A 177 1.97 15.06 19.85
C ALA A 177 1.20 13.72 19.92
N MET A 178 1.46 12.77 19.01
CA MET A 178 0.85 11.44 18.98
C MET A 178 1.72 10.34 19.62
N ARG A 179 2.83 10.72 20.25
CA ARG A 179 3.69 9.86 21.08
C ARG A 179 3.29 9.91 22.55
#